data_AF-A0A964XW62-F1
#
_entry.id   AF-A0A964XW62-F1
#
_cell.length_a   1.000
_cell.length_b   1.000
_cell.length_c   1.000
_cell.angle_alpha   90.00
_cell.angle_beta   90.00
_cell.angle_gamma   90.00
#
_symmetry.space_group_name_H-M   'P 1'
#
loop_
_entity.id
_entity.type
_entity.pdbx_description
1 polymer ?
#
loop_
_entity_poly.entity_id
_entity_poly.type
_entity_poly.pdbx_seq_one_letter_code
_entity_poly.pdbx_strand_id
1 'polypeptide(L)'
;LLVAIHNVSTAEAMAFGMKAGIAPETIYDVLCGSAATSRILEVRGPMMVRNSYDDNVSATFLTMAKDLSVIGQYAQSIDCPTPLFSLASNIHAAAVAQGMEMSDTAAVCAVMERLAGVDRSQVPPPSHS
;
A
#
# COMPACT_ATOMS: atom_id res chain seq x y z
N LEU A 1 0.13 12.05 -7.05
CA LEU A 1 0.93 12.17 -5.81
C LEU A 1 0.24 11.50 -4.62
N LEU A 2 -0.92 11.99 -4.16
CA LEU A 2 -1.61 11.46 -2.97
C LEU A 2 -1.96 9.97 -3.03
N VAL A 3 -2.32 9.45 -4.20
CA VAL A 3 -2.64 8.02 -4.38
C VAL A 3 -1.49 7.12 -3.90
N ALA A 4 -0.25 7.41 -4.29
CA ALA A 4 0.91 6.63 -3.89
C ALA A 4 1.20 6.75 -2.39
N ILE A 5 1.09 7.97 -1.83
CA ILE A 5 1.30 8.22 -0.40
C ILE A 5 0.26 7.48 0.44
N HIS A 6 -1.02 7.60 0.10
CA HIS A 6 -2.08 6.93 0.85
C HIS A 6 -1.96 5.41 0.75
N ASN A 7 -1.55 4.89 -0.40
CA ASN A 7 -1.35 3.45 -0.58
C ASN A 7 -0.25 2.90 0.35
N VAL A 8 0.91 3.57 0.41
CA VAL A 8 2.01 3.20 1.30
C VAL A 8 1.64 3.43 2.76
N SER A 9 0.97 4.55 3.08
CA SER A 9 0.49 4.85 4.44
C SER A 9 -0.49 3.79 4.96
N THR A 10 -1.46 3.37 4.14
CA THR A 10 -2.36 2.26 4.47
C THR A 10 -1.59 0.96 4.68
N ALA A 11 -0.67 0.63 3.78
CA ALA A 11 0.16 -0.57 3.89
C ALA A 11 1.03 -0.58 5.16
N GLU A 12 1.60 0.56 5.55
CA GLU A 12 2.39 0.72 6.77
C GLU A 12 1.52 0.53 8.02
N ALA A 13 0.34 1.16 8.06
CA ALA A 13 -0.61 0.99 9.16
C ALA A 13 -1.10 -0.46 9.31
N MET A 14 -1.39 -1.12 8.18
CA MET A 14 -1.75 -2.55 8.15
C MET A 14 -0.60 -3.42 8.69
N ALA A 15 0.62 -3.25 8.19
CA ALA A 15 1.78 -4.00 8.64
C ALA A 15 2.08 -3.77 10.13
N PHE A 16 1.97 -2.53 10.61
CA PHE A 16 2.14 -2.18 12.02
C PHE A 16 1.11 -2.87 12.91
N GLY A 17 -0.18 -2.78 12.56
CA GLY A 17 -1.24 -3.43 13.34
C GLY A 17 -1.11 -4.95 13.34
N MET A 18 -0.78 -5.56 12.20
CA MET A 18 -0.53 -7.00 12.11
C MET A 18 0.68 -7.41 12.96
N LYS A 19 1.76 -6.62 12.97
CA LYS A 19 2.91 -6.84 13.84
C LYS A 19 2.55 -6.78 15.32
N ALA A 20 1.55 -5.97 15.68
CA ALA A 20 1.00 -5.89 17.02
C ALA A 20 0.00 -7.03 17.36
N GLY A 21 -0.22 -7.98 16.45
CA GLY A 21 -1.12 -9.13 16.64
C GLY A 21 -2.59 -8.85 16.37
N ILE A 22 -2.92 -7.73 15.72
CA ILE A 22 -4.30 -7.36 15.37
C ILE A 22 -4.66 -7.98 14.02
N ALA A 23 -5.86 -8.57 13.92
CA ALA A 23 -6.37 -9.12 12.66
C ALA A 23 -6.48 -8.03 11.57
N PRO A 24 -6.11 -8.32 10.31
CA PRO A 24 -6.13 -7.35 9.21
C PRO A 24 -7.50 -6.67 9.04
N GLU A 25 -8.58 -7.43 9.19
CA GLU A 25 -9.97 -6.97 9.06
C GLU A 25 -10.29 -5.94 10.14
N THR A 26 -9.87 -6.22 11.38
CA THR A 26 -10.07 -5.30 12.50
C THR A 26 -9.31 -4.00 12.29
N ILE A 27 -8.08 -4.06 11.77
CA ILE A 27 -7.31 -2.85 11.44
C ILE A 27 -8.05 -2.05 10.38
N TYR A 28 -8.48 -2.71 9.30
CA TYR A 28 -9.21 -2.08 8.21
C TYR A 28 -10.51 -1.41 8.69
N ASP A 29 -11.35 -2.12 9.44
CA ASP A 29 -12.64 -1.60 9.92
C ASP A 29 -12.47 -0.38 10.82
N VAL A 30 -11.49 -0.42 11.74
CA VAL A 30 -11.18 0.71 12.62
C VAL A 30 -10.69 1.91 11.82
N LEU A 31 -9.78 1.71 10.86
CA LEU A 31 -9.25 2.81 10.05
C LEU A 31 -10.35 3.43 9.16
N CYS A 32 -11.15 2.61 8.49
CA CYS A 32 -12.28 3.04 7.65
C CYS A 32 -13.30 3.86 8.43
N GLY A 33 -13.63 3.46 9.66
CA GLY A 33 -14.59 4.16 10.52
C GLY A 33 -14.04 5.41 11.22
N SER A 34 -12.78 5.78 10.99
CA SER A 34 -12.09 6.84 11.71
C SER A 34 -11.73 8.05 10.84
N ALA A 35 -11.22 9.11 11.46
CA ALA A 35 -10.64 10.25 10.76
C ALA A 35 -9.38 9.90 9.93
N ALA A 36 -8.80 8.71 10.11
CA ALA A 36 -7.66 8.23 9.34
C ALA A 36 -8.04 7.61 7.98
N THR A 37 -9.34 7.52 7.66
CA THR A 37 -9.80 6.94 6.40
C THR A 37 -9.33 7.73 5.17
N SER A 38 -9.27 7.05 4.02
CA SER A 38 -9.07 7.68 2.73
C SER A 38 -9.71 6.84 1.62
N ARG A 39 -9.99 7.46 0.47
CA ARG A 39 -10.57 6.73 -0.67
C ARG A 39 -9.70 5.56 -1.13
N ILE A 40 -8.37 5.69 -1.03
CA ILE A 40 -7.45 4.61 -1.40
C ILE A 40 -7.50 3.47 -0.39
N LEU A 41 -7.61 3.79 0.90
CA LEU A 41 -7.79 2.79 1.95
C LEU A 41 -9.08 2.00 1.75
N GLU A 42 -10.21 2.66 1.45
CA GLU A 42 -11.49 1.98 1.20
C GLU A 42 -11.42 1.02 0.00
N VAL A 43 -10.73 1.43 -1.07
CA VAL A 43 -10.65 0.64 -2.31
C VAL A 43 -9.66 -0.53 -2.17
N ARG A 44 -8.48 -0.29 -1.58
CA ARG A 44 -7.37 -1.26 -1.56
C ARG A 44 -7.22 -2.01 -0.25
N GLY A 45 -7.72 -1.46 0.86
CA GLY A 45 -7.75 -2.11 2.16
C GLY A 45 -8.32 -3.54 2.09
N PRO A 46 -9.48 -3.78 1.43
CA PRO A 46 -10.01 -5.13 1.28
C PRO A 46 -9.07 -6.11 0.55
N MET A 47 -8.25 -5.62 -0.39
CA MET A 47 -7.25 -6.44 -1.08
C MET A 47 -6.08 -6.79 -0.14
N MET A 48 -5.63 -5.82 0.65
CA MET A 48 -4.59 -6.02 1.68
C MET A 48 -5.04 -6.98 2.77
N VAL A 49 -6.29 -6.89 3.19
CA VAL A 49 -6.93 -7.81 4.14
C VAL A 49 -6.87 -9.25 3.60
N ARG A 50 -7.37 -9.47 2.38
CA ARG A 50 -7.39 -10.80 1.73
C ARG A 50 -6.02 -11.33 1.30
N ASN A 51 -4.99 -10.48 1.26
CA ASN A 51 -3.67 -10.80 0.71
C ASN A 51 -3.71 -11.31 -0.75
N SER A 52 -4.65 -10.82 -1.55
CA SER A 52 -4.75 -11.11 -2.99
C SER A 52 -4.73 -9.82 -3.79
N TYR A 53 -3.80 -9.73 -4.74
CA TYR A 53 -3.51 -8.50 -5.49
C TYR A 53 -3.60 -8.67 -7.01
N ASP A 54 -3.82 -9.89 -7.49
CA ASP A 54 -3.91 -10.20 -8.92
C ASP A 54 -5.37 -10.32 -9.40
N ASP A 55 -6.31 -10.40 -8.45
CA ASP A 55 -7.75 -10.39 -8.73
C ASP A 55 -8.28 -8.95 -8.83
N ASN A 56 -9.01 -8.64 -9.90
CA ASN A 56 -9.66 -7.33 -10.11
C ASN A 56 -8.71 -6.12 -9.99
N VAL A 57 -7.56 -6.20 -10.65
CA VAL A 57 -6.53 -5.15 -10.66
C VAL A 57 -7.11 -3.78 -11.05
N SER A 58 -7.03 -2.84 -10.11
CA SER A 58 -7.46 -1.44 -10.30
C SER A 58 -6.38 -0.59 -10.96
N ALA A 59 -5.11 -0.79 -10.56
CA ALA A 59 -3.95 -0.14 -11.15
C ALA A 59 -2.70 -0.98 -10.87
N THR A 60 -1.92 -1.25 -11.92
CA THR A 60 -0.68 -2.02 -11.83
C THR A 60 0.49 -1.17 -11.32
N PHE A 61 1.49 -1.81 -10.72
CA PHE A 61 2.76 -1.13 -10.39
C PHE A 61 3.47 -0.58 -11.62
N LEU A 62 3.37 -1.23 -12.78
CA LEU A 62 3.93 -0.71 -14.04
C LEU A 62 3.33 0.65 -14.41
N THR A 63 1.99 0.78 -14.34
CA THR A 63 1.30 2.05 -14.62
C THR A 63 1.67 3.10 -13.57
N MET A 64 1.67 2.71 -12.30
CA MET A 64 2.04 3.60 -11.21
C MET A 64 3.48 4.10 -11.34
N ALA A 65 4.45 3.25 -11.70
CA ALA A 65 5.84 3.65 -11.88
C ALA A 65 6.00 4.74 -12.96
N LYS A 66 5.24 4.64 -14.05
CA LYS A 66 5.19 5.69 -15.09
C LYS A 66 4.65 7.01 -14.52
N ASP A 67 3.53 6.96 -13.81
CA ASP A 67 2.91 8.15 -13.21
C ASP A 67 3.83 8.80 -12.16
N LEU A 68 4.48 8.00 -11.31
CA LEU A 68 5.45 8.45 -10.32
C LEU A 68 6.63 9.17 -10.98
N SER A 69 7.17 8.64 -12.09
CA SER A 69 8.25 9.30 -12.83
C SER A 69 7.83 10.67 -13.37
N VAL A 70 6.64 10.77 -13.98
CA VAL A 70 6.10 12.04 -14.50
C VAL A 70 5.88 13.05 -13.38
N ILE A 71 5.27 12.63 -12.27
CA ILE A 71 5.03 13.50 -11.11
C ILE A 71 6.36 14.00 -10.52
N GLY A 72 7.35 13.11 -10.37
CA GLY A 72 8.66 13.47 -9.82
C GLY A 72 9.42 14.48 -10.69
N GLN A 73 9.44 14.26 -12.00
CA GLN A 73 10.04 15.20 -12.96
C GLN A 73 9.33 16.57 -12.92
N TYR A 74 8.00 16.58 -12.85
CA TYR A 74 7.25 17.82 -12.77
C TYR A 74 7.53 18.57 -11.45
N ALA A 75 7.51 17.88 -10.31
CA ALA A 75 7.82 18.49 -9.02
C ALA A 75 9.22 19.12 -9.00
N GLN A 76 10.21 18.44 -9.60
CA GLN A 76 11.56 18.98 -9.78
C GLN A 76 11.59 20.21 -10.68
N SER A 77 10.84 20.20 -11.79
CA SER A 77 10.82 21.33 -12.76
C SER A 77 10.27 22.64 -12.19
N ILE A 78 9.51 22.56 -11.09
CA ILE A 78 8.91 23.72 -10.41
C ILE A 78 9.53 24.00 -9.03
N ASP A 79 10.66 23.36 -8.72
CA ASP A 79 11.35 23.48 -7.42
C ASP A 79 10.45 23.19 -6.19
N CYS A 80 9.47 22.28 -6.33
CA CYS A 80 8.53 21.96 -5.25
C CYS A 80 8.98 20.71 -4.47
N PRO A 81 9.29 20.83 -3.17
CA PRO A 81 9.72 19.69 -2.35
C PRO A 81 8.54 18.74 -2.08
N THR A 82 8.75 17.45 -2.32
CA THR A 82 7.71 16.40 -2.15
C THR A 82 8.22 15.19 -1.35
N PRO A 83 8.70 15.36 -0.10
CA PRO A 83 9.42 14.32 0.63
C PRO A 83 8.63 13.01 0.84
N LEU A 84 7.35 13.10 1.19
CA LEU A 84 6.50 11.91 1.37
C LEU A 84 6.28 11.15 0.06
N PHE A 85 6.21 11.87 -1.05
CA PHE A 85 6.08 11.27 -2.37
C PHE A 85 7.36 10.54 -2.79
N SER A 86 8.53 11.12 -2.52
CA SER A 86 9.82 10.47 -2.78
C SER A 86 9.93 9.16 -2.01
N LEU A 87 9.56 9.16 -0.73
CA LEU A 87 9.51 7.94 0.09
C LEU A 87 8.54 6.91 -0.48
N ALA A 88 7.29 7.32 -0.75
CA ALA A 88 6.29 6.43 -1.32
C ALA A 88 6.73 5.84 -2.68
N SER A 89 7.42 6.63 -3.50
CA SER A 89 7.94 6.19 -4.81
C SER A 89 8.99 5.11 -4.66
N ASN A 90 9.88 5.23 -3.67
CA ASN A 90 10.89 4.21 -3.39
C ASN A 90 10.27 2.88 -2.95
N ILE A 91 9.20 2.92 -2.14
CA ILE A 91 8.49 1.70 -1.72
C ILE A 91 7.77 1.04 -2.90
N HIS A 92 7.17 1.82 -3.82
CA HIS A 92 6.59 1.25 -5.05
C HIS A 92 7.68 0.66 -5.96
N ALA A 93 8.84 1.31 -6.08
CA ALA A 93 9.97 0.76 -6.82
C ALA A 93 10.47 -0.56 -6.22
N ALA A 94 10.44 -0.70 -4.89
CA ALA A 94 10.76 -1.96 -4.23
C ALA A 94 9.77 -3.08 -4.60
N ALA A 95 8.47 -2.77 -4.79
CA ALA A 95 7.50 -3.76 -5.28
C ALA A 95 7.83 -4.21 -6.72
N VAL A 96 8.12 -3.27 -7.61
CA VAL A 96 8.57 -3.55 -8.99
C VAL A 96 9.81 -4.44 -8.98
N ALA A 97 10.82 -4.11 -8.18
CA ALA A 97 12.05 -4.90 -8.06
C ALA A 97 11.83 -6.33 -7.53
N GLN A 98 10.65 -6.62 -6.97
CA GLN A 98 10.26 -7.93 -6.46
C GLN A 98 9.34 -8.68 -7.44
N GLY A 99 9.24 -8.24 -8.70
CA GLY A 99 8.48 -8.94 -9.74
C GLY A 99 6.96 -8.72 -9.66
N MET A 100 6.51 -7.65 -9.00
CA MET A 100 5.09 -7.35 -8.79
C MET A 100 4.54 -6.37 -9.83
N GLU A 101 5.18 -6.19 -10.98
CA GLU A 101 4.86 -5.12 -11.94
C GLU A 101 3.41 -5.16 -12.42
N MET A 102 2.84 -6.37 -12.52
CA MET A 102 1.49 -6.62 -13.01
C MET A 102 0.44 -6.73 -11.90
N SER A 103 0.84 -6.83 -10.64
CA SER A 103 -0.08 -6.87 -9.50
C SER A 103 -0.68 -5.50 -9.23
N ASP A 104 -1.83 -5.46 -8.56
CA ASP A 104 -2.39 -4.21 -8.07
C ASP A 104 -1.42 -3.54 -7.09
N THR A 105 -1.33 -2.21 -7.16
CA THR A 105 -0.51 -1.43 -6.24
C THR A 105 -0.83 -1.66 -4.75
N ALA A 106 -2.00 -2.20 -4.39
CA ALA A 106 -2.29 -2.70 -3.04
C ALA A 106 -1.25 -3.70 -2.51
N ALA A 107 -0.54 -4.43 -3.39
CA ALA A 107 0.52 -5.36 -3.01
C ALA A 107 1.73 -4.68 -2.34
N VAL A 108 1.74 -3.34 -2.27
CA VAL A 108 2.71 -2.59 -1.45
C VAL A 108 2.59 -2.96 0.04
N CYS A 109 1.44 -3.48 0.48
CA CYS A 109 1.27 -4.08 1.81
C CYS A 109 2.21 -5.27 2.02
N ALA A 110 2.32 -6.17 1.04
CA ALA A 110 3.24 -7.31 1.12
C ALA A 110 4.71 -6.85 1.19
N VAL A 111 5.08 -5.74 0.54
CA VAL A 111 6.41 -5.13 0.68
C VAL A 111 6.64 -4.64 2.12
N MET A 112 5.66 -3.92 2.69
CA MET A 112 5.75 -3.39 4.06
C MET A 112 5.79 -4.51 5.12
N GLU A 113 5.01 -5.58 4.93
CA GLU A 113 5.06 -6.77 5.79
C GLU A 113 6.45 -7.41 5.81
N ARG A 114 7.08 -7.56 4.63
CA ARG A 114 8.44 -8.10 4.54
C ARG A 114 9.45 -7.19 5.26
N LEU A 115 9.34 -5.87 5.09
CA LEU A 115 10.19 -4.90 5.80
C LEU A 115 10.00 -4.95 7.32
N ALA A 116 8.77 -5.16 7.79
CA ALA A 116 8.43 -5.26 9.21
C ALA A 116 8.65 -6.67 9.81
N GLY A 117 8.98 -7.68 8.98
CA GLY A 117 9.04 -9.08 9.38
C GLY A 117 7.71 -9.59 9.95
N VAL A 118 6.60 -9.24 9.30
CA VAL A 118 5.26 -9.74 9.63
C VAL A 118 5.07 -11.12 9.00
N ASP A 119 4.65 -12.08 9.81
CA ASP A 119 4.24 -13.41 9.38
C ASP A 119 2.73 -13.53 9.57
N ARG A 120 1.97 -13.52 8.46
CA ARG A 120 0.51 -13.58 8.51
C ARG A 120 -0.03 -14.88 9.13
N SER A 121 0.76 -15.96 9.22
CA SER A 121 0.34 -17.18 9.91
C SER A 121 0.22 -17.02 11.43
N GLN A 122 0.84 -15.96 11.99
CA GLN A 122 0.79 -15.61 13.41
C GLN A 122 -0.30 -14.59 13.74
N VAL A 123 -1.01 -14.11 12.71
CA VAL A 123 -2.10 -13.15 12.83
C VAL A 123 -3.43 -13.89 12.63
N PRO A 124 -4.51 -13.54 13.37
CA PRO A 124 -5.80 -14.19 13.17
C PRO A 124 -6.26 -14.09 11.71
N PRO A 125 -6.82 -15.17 11.12
CA PRO A 125 -7.28 -15.16 9.74
C PRO A 125 -8.54 -14.30 9.55
N PRO A 126 -8.82 -13.88 8.30
CA PRO A 126 -10.06 -13.20 7.96
C PRO A 126 -11.30 -13.98 8.38
N SER A 127 -12.31 -13.28 8.90
CA SER A 127 -13.62 -13.87 9.25
C SER A 127 -14.42 -14.35 8.03
N HIS A 128 -14.05 -13.91 6.83
CA HIS A 128 -14.71 -14.23 5.56
C HIS A 128 -13.68 -14.61 4.49
N SER A 129 -13.01 -15.75 4.68
CA SER A 129 -12.18 -16.42 3.66
C SER A 129 -13.00 -17.31 2.74
#